data_AF-A0A431KYZ5-F1
#
_entry.id   AF-A0A431KYZ5-F1
#
_cell.length_a   1.000
_cell.length_b   1.000
_cell.length_c   1.000
_cell.angle_alpha   90.00
_cell.angle_beta   90.00
_cell.angle_gamma   90.00
#
_symmetry.space_group_name_H-M   'P 1'
#
loop_
_entity.id
_entity.type
_entity.pdbx_description
1 polymer ?
#
loop_
_entity_poly.entity_id
_entity_poly.type
_entity_poly.pdbx_seq_one_letter_code
_entity_poly.pdbx_strand_id
1 'polypeptide(L)' 'MATIKIDNQEYNLDTLSADARTQLAGIQFVDQELARLQAHVAALQTARNAYARALKAALAETPPGAA' A
#
# COMPACT_ATOMS: atom_id res chain seq x y z
N MET A 1 -27.97 -10.69 3.76
CA MET A 1 -26.93 -11.72 3.99
C MET A 1 -25.68 -11.22 3.34
N ALA A 2 -24.68 -10.85 4.13
CA ALA A 2 -23.40 -10.39 3.59
C ALA A 2 -22.54 -11.64 3.32
N THR A 3 -22.05 -11.78 2.09
CA THR A 3 -21.23 -12.93 1.67
C THR A 3 -19.79 -12.50 1.46
N ILE A 4 -18.83 -13.30 1.90
CA ILE A 4 -17.41 -13.11 1.61
C ILE A 4 -16.91 -14.22 0.71
N LYS A 5 -15.98 -13.91 -0.19
CA LYS A 5 -15.23 -14.91 -0.94
C LYS A 5 -13.88 -15.15 -0.28
N ILE A 6 -13.63 -16.40 0.08
CA ILE A 6 -12.31 -16.90 0.52
C ILE A 6 -11.97 -18.07 -0.41
N ASP A 7 -10.78 -18.05 -1.01
CA ASP A 7 -10.30 -19.13 -1.90
C ASP A 7 -11.30 -19.57 -2.97
N ASN A 8 -11.96 -18.59 -3.60
CA ASN A 8 -12.97 -18.79 -4.64
C ASN A 8 -14.28 -19.45 -4.19
N GLN A 9 -14.48 -19.67 -2.89
CA GLN A 9 -15.73 -20.14 -2.30
C GLN A 9 -16.48 -18.99 -1.62
N GLU A 10 -17.80 -18.93 -1.83
CA GLU A 10 -18.67 -17.97 -1.14
C GLU A 10 -19.12 -18.51 0.21
N TYR A 11 -18.89 -17.72 1.25
CA TYR A 11 -19.34 -17.99 2.60
C TYR A 11 -20.34 -16.92 3.02
N ASN A 12 -21.48 -17.36 3.56
CA ASN A 12 -22.38 -16.44 4.24
C ASN A 12 -21.74 -16.06 5.58
N LEU A 13 -21.51 -14.76 5.79
CA LEU A 13 -20.98 -14.25 7.05
C LEU A 13 -21.81 -14.72 8.23
N ASP A 14 -23.13 -14.80 8.06
CA ASP A 14 -24.08 -15.20 9.09
C ASP A 14 -23.89 -16.66 9.56
N THR A 15 -23.32 -17.50 8.69
CA THR A 15 -23.07 -18.93 8.95
C THR A 15 -21.68 -19.23 9.49
N LEU A 16 -20.80 -18.22 9.58
CA LEU A 16 -19.45 -18.41 10.12
C LEU A 16 -19.47 -18.63 11.63
N SER A 17 -18.58 -19.51 12.10
CA SER A 17 -18.32 -19.69 13.53
C SER A 17 -17.77 -18.40 14.16
N ALA A 18 -17.90 -18.28 15.48
CA ALA A 18 -17.37 -17.13 16.22
C ALA A 18 -15.85 -16.96 16.02
N ASP A 19 -15.11 -18.07 16.00
CA ASP A 19 -13.67 -18.07 15.75
C ASP A 19 -13.34 -17.57 14.34
N ALA A 20 -14.06 -18.05 13.31
CA ALA A 20 -13.85 -17.63 11.92
C ALA A 20 -14.12 -16.13 11.73
N ARG A 21 -15.15 -15.59 12.39
CA ARG A 21 -15.44 -14.14 12.39
C ARG A 21 -14.33 -13.33 13.06
N THR A 22 -13.76 -13.84 14.14
CA THR A 22 -12.65 -13.19 14.84
C THR A 22 -11.40 -13.13 13.96
N GLN A 23 -11.06 -14.25 13.31
CA GLN A 23 -9.94 -14.28 12.36
C GLN A 23 -10.18 -13.37 11.16
N LEU A 24 -11.40 -13.35 10.61
CA LEU A 24 -11.76 -12.44 9.53
C LEU A 24 -11.57 -10.97 9.91
N ALA A 25 -11.99 -10.58 11.12
CA ALA A 25 -11.79 -9.21 11.61
C ALA A 25 -10.30 -8.86 11.72
N GLY A 26 -9.47 -9.81 12.19
CA GLY A 26 -8.02 -9.67 12.20
C GLY A 26 -7.43 -9.46 10.81
N ILE A 27 -7.85 -10.26 9.82
CA ILE A 27 -7.42 -10.14 8.43
C ILE A 27 -7.80 -8.76 7.87
N GLN A 28 -9.05 -8.34 8.03
CA GLN A 28 -9.53 -7.04 7.55
C GLN A 28 -8.73 -5.86 8.15
N PHE A 29 -8.40 -5.95 9.44
CA PHE A 29 -7.56 -4.96 10.09
C PHE A 29 -6.16 -4.89 9.48
N VAL A 30 -5.52 -6.05 9.28
CA VAL A 30 -4.18 -6.12 8.67
C VAL A 30 -4.19 -5.60 7.23
N ASP A 31 -5.20 -5.94 6.45
CA ASP A 31 -5.36 -5.47 5.07
C ASP A 31 -5.50 -3.95 4.99
N GLN A 32 -6.26 -3.35 5.91
CA GLN A 32 -6.38 -1.89 6.01
C GLN A 32 -5.05 -1.22 6.33
N GLU A 33 -4.27 -1.77 7.26
CA GLU A 33 -2.95 -1.24 7.60
C GLU A 33 -1.95 -1.42 6.45
N LEU A 34 -1.99 -2.54 5.72
CA LEU A 34 -1.19 -2.76 4.52
C LEU A 34 -1.52 -1.73 3.44
N ALA A 35 -2.80 -1.46 3.19
CA ALA A 35 -3.22 -0.43 2.24
C ALA A 35 -2.72 0.96 2.66
N ARG A 36 -2.76 1.28 3.95
CA ARG A 36 -2.21 2.54 4.50
C ARG A 36 -0.71 2.65 4.27
N LEU A 37 0.05 1.59 4.52
CA LEU A 37 1.49 1.56 4.28
C LEU A 37 1.82 1.71 2.80
N GLN A 38 1.08 1.06 1.91
CA GLN A 38 1.25 1.20 0.46
C GLN A 38 1.03 2.64 -0.02
N ALA A 39 0.03 3.34 0.55
CA ALA A 39 -0.19 4.76 0.26
C ALA A 39 1.01 5.62 0.69
N HIS A 40 1.60 5.36 1.86
CA HIS A 40 2.83 6.04 2.29
C HIS A 40 4.01 5.75 1.37
N VAL A 41 4.19 4.50 0.94
CA VAL A 41 5.24 4.12 -0.02
C VAL A 41 5.07 4.89 -1.33
N ALA A 42 3.86 4.98 -1.88
CA ALA A 42 3.58 5.71 -3.12
C ALA A 42 3.92 7.22 -2.99
N ALA A 43 3.59 7.83 -1.85
CA ALA A 43 3.94 9.22 -1.56
C ALA A 43 5.46 9.43 -1.52
N LEU A 44 6.20 8.55 -0.83
CA LEU A 44 7.66 8.62 -0.73
C LEU A 44 8.35 8.36 -2.08
N GLN A 45 7.84 7.44 -2.89
CA GLN A 45 8.34 7.21 -4.25
C GLN A 45 8.18 8.47 -5.13
N THR A 46 7.04 9.16 -5.01
CA THR A 46 6.81 10.43 -5.70
C THR A 46 7.83 11.49 -5.28
N ALA A 47 8.06 11.65 -3.98
CA ALA A 47 9.05 12.58 -3.44
C ALA A 47 10.48 12.24 -3.92
N ARG A 48 10.88 10.97 -3.84
CA ARG A 48 12.18 10.50 -4.35
C ARG A 48 12.37 10.85 -5.83
N ASN A 49 11.34 10.63 -6.64
CA ASN A 49 11.39 10.94 -8.07
C ASN A 49 11.51 12.46 -8.32
N ALA A 50 10.85 13.29 -7.50
CA ALA A 50 10.99 14.74 -7.57
C ALA A 50 12.43 15.18 -7.24
N TYR A 51 13.02 14.66 -6.16
CA TYR A 51 14.40 14.97 -5.80
C TYR A 51 15.40 14.50 -6.87
N ALA A 52 15.19 13.32 -7.45
CA ALA A 52 16.04 12.83 -8.53
C ALA A 52 16.00 13.75 -9.77
N ARG A 53 14.83 14.31 -10.11
CA ARG A 53 14.71 15.29 -11.19
C ARG A 53 15.41 16.61 -10.86
N ALA A 54 15.21 17.12 -9.64
CA ALA A 54 15.87 18.35 -9.19
C ALA A 54 17.39 18.22 -9.20
N LEU A 55 17.93 17.09 -8.73
CA LEU A 55 19.35 16.80 -8.78
C LEU A 55 19.88 16.80 -10.21
N LYS A 56 19.19 16.13 -11.14
CA LYS A 56 19.58 16.11 -12.56
C LYS A 56 19.62 17.52 -13.17
N ALA A 57 18.65 18.38 -12.81
CA ALA A 57 18.63 19.76 -13.29
C ALA A 57 19.84 20.56 -12.77
N ALA A 58 20.10 20.49 -11.46
CA ALA A 58 21.24 21.18 -10.84
C ALA A 58 22.60 20.74 -11.40
N LEU A 59 22.76 19.44 -11.69
CA LEU A 59 23.96 18.89 -12.32
C LEU A 59 24.09 19.29 -13.80
N ALA A 60 22.99 19.58 -14.50
CA ALA A 60 23.05 20.08 -15.87
C ALA A 60 23.40 21.58 -15.93
N GLU A 61 23.02 22.35 -14.91
CA GLU A 61 23.36 23.78 -14.78
C GLU A 61 24.82 24.01 -14.35
N THR A 62 25.45 23.03 -13.70
CA THR A 62 26.89 23.08 -13.39
C THR A 62 27.67 22.31 -14.46
N PRO A 63 28.42 22.97 -15.37
CA PRO A 63 29.21 22.26 -16.35
C PRO A 63 30.24 21.37 -15.62
N PRO A 64 30.49 20.13 -16.09
CA PRO A 64 31.54 19.31 -15.52
C PRO A 64 32.88 20.01 -15.75
N GLY A 65 33.45 20.60 -14.69
CA GLY A 65 34.72 21.33 -14.73
C GLY A 65 34.71 22.77 -14.19
N ALA A 66 33.60 23.29 -13.65
CA ALA A 66 33.56 24.63 -13.06
C ALA A 66 34.03 24.71 -11.58
N ALA A 67 34.97 23.85 -11.17
CA ALA A 67 35.60 23.86 -9.85
C ALA A 67 36.95 24.58 -9.86
#